data_AF-A0AB34PGK2-F1
#
_entry.id   AF-A0AB34PGK2-F1
#
_cell.length_a   1.000
_cell.length_b   1.000
_cell.length_c   1.000
_cell.angle_alpha   90.00
_cell.angle_beta   90.00
_cell.angle_gamma   90.00
#
_symmetry.space_group_name_H-M   'P 1'
#
loop_
_entity.id
_entity.type
_entity.pdbx_description
1 polymer ?
#
loop_
_entity_poly.entity_id
_entity_poly.type
_entity_poly.pdbx_seq_one_letter_code
_entity_poly.pdbx_strand_id
1 'polypeptide(L)'
;MKNTFTYSISALILLLGFLWIGVACNKEASIGGSDKEGNLSLRISGIELRDGGGLFADDARITSLRIMVFSPAGLDVQKHFKAAELSETMTIKAHVGSDRTIYVIANEPAAITPQLDDVLFYSDLNAIQPIETAQTQEIPLLMTGKQTGVTIAEDNSSSISVTLQRVVAKISLEIKKETNSNTDEVTITSLAIQRNAKTGTLFAASPLGAYDPALGLWNWEKNYNGTHLSLTGEFQSVMDNGCIYVYENPGIIVADTTDRASRLEVKALFNGIPTTYRAYINDETTSADHHYSILRNHHYKVSATISKLGETNVLLLSTKVLPWNVEDVNFDFVKPYLVSIDPESALTEEQEVSQSSPLVLRVKIKAATHSRWKATLSNGLDFGFKEEGDFVSEGDADGETEYSLKILPLKAPGGGVRRTTLSFAVGGNKVLNGAHTNPASISIIQR
;
A
#
# COMPACT_ATOMS: atom_id res chain seq x y z
N MET A 1 20.51 15.83 -90.84
CA MET A 1 21.63 14.90 -90.56
C MET A 1 21.64 14.61 -89.06
N LYS A 2 21.51 13.31 -88.70
CA LYS A 2 21.79 12.64 -87.41
C LYS A 2 20.98 13.15 -86.18
N ASN A 3 19.97 12.39 -85.76
CA ASN A 3 20.00 11.33 -84.70
C ASN A 3 20.07 11.94 -83.29
N THR A 4 19.28 11.62 -82.26
CA THR A 4 18.23 10.61 -82.02
C THR A 4 17.71 10.85 -80.57
N PHE A 5 16.40 10.66 -80.34
CA PHE A 5 15.73 10.11 -79.13
C PHE A 5 15.81 10.83 -77.75
N THR A 6 14.87 10.75 -76.79
CA THR A 6 13.40 10.53 -76.61
C THR A 6 13.11 10.71 -75.10
N TYR A 7 11.85 11.01 -74.72
CA TYR A 7 11.21 10.92 -73.38
C TYR A 7 11.61 11.99 -72.35
N SER A 8 10.74 12.53 -71.49
CA SER A 8 9.30 12.34 -71.26
C SER A 8 8.77 13.55 -70.48
N ILE A 9 7.50 13.85 -70.71
CA ILE A 9 6.69 14.80 -69.94
C ILE A 9 6.48 14.22 -68.54
N SER A 10 7.28 14.63 -67.55
CA SER A 10 6.97 14.40 -66.11
C SER A 10 7.79 15.29 -65.16
N ALA A 11 8.12 16.53 -65.52
CA ALA A 11 8.94 17.42 -64.67
C ALA A 11 8.48 18.88 -64.68
N LEU A 12 7.18 19.13 -64.86
CA LEU A 12 6.60 20.48 -64.87
C LEU A 12 5.41 20.63 -63.89
N ILE A 13 5.48 19.96 -62.74
CA ILE A 13 4.66 20.23 -61.54
C ILE A 13 5.57 20.08 -60.31
N LEU A 14 6.65 20.85 -60.27
CA LEU A 14 7.48 20.97 -59.06
C LEU A 14 8.21 22.32 -58.96
N LEU A 15 7.63 23.38 -59.54
CA LEU A 15 8.27 24.71 -59.54
C LEU A 15 7.27 25.88 -59.49
N LEU A 16 6.13 25.71 -58.80
CA LEU A 16 5.16 26.77 -58.51
C LEU A 16 4.53 26.51 -57.14
N GLY A 17 5.27 26.86 -56.09
CA GLY A 17 4.84 26.72 -54.70
C GLY A 17 5.79 27.32 -53.65
N PHE A 18 6.80 28.09 -54.07
CA PHE A 18 7.72 28.80 -53.19
C PHE A 18 7.56 30.31 -53.40
N LEU A 19 6.53 30.92 -52.78
CA LEU A 19 6.44 32.37 -52.53
C LEU A 19 5.19 32.72 -51.72
N TRP A 20 5.15 32.29 -50.45
CA TRP A 20 4.35 32.93 -49.40
C TRP A 20 5.21 32.98 -48.13
N ILE A 21 6.20 33.88 -48.12
CA ILE A 21 6.84 34.37 -46.90
C ILE A 21 6.35 35.81 -46.73
N GLY A 22 5.63 36.07 -45.63
CA GLY A 22 5.27 37.43 -45.23
C GLY A 22 3.98 37.49 -44.43
N VAL A 23 4.14 37.79 -43.15
CA VAL A 23 3.12 38.08 -42.13
C VAL A 23 2.45 36.85 -41.51
N ALA A 24 3.24 36.02 -40.84
CA ALA A 24 2.80 35.49 -39.55
C ALA A 24 3.51 36.30 -38.47
N CYS A 25 2.71 36.92 -37.62
CA CYS A 25 3.14 37.68 -36.46
C CYS A 25 4.20 36.88 -35.67
N ASN A 26 5.33 37.50 -35.36
CA ASN A 26 6.30 37.00 -34.38
C ASN A 26 5.58 36.82 -33.03
N LYS A 27 4.98 35.66 -32.83
CA LYS A 27 5.08 35.00 -31.54
C LYS A 27 6.28 34.10 -31.68
N GLU A 28 7.40 34.57 -31.16
CA GLU A 28 8.40 33.67 -30.61
C GLU A 28 7.62 32.67 -29.75
N ALA A 29 7.46 31.44 -30.26
CA ALA A 29 7.12 30.32 -29.42
C ALA A 29 8.35 30.13 -28.54
N SER A 30 8.36 30.87 -27.44
CA SER A 30 9.21 30.60 -26.30
C SER A 30 9.05 29.12 -25.99
N ILE A 31 10.09 28.33 -26.28
CA ILE A 31 10.33 27.05 -25.60
C ILE A 31 10.78 27.45 -24.19
N GLY A 32 9.87 28.08 -23.44
CA GLY A 32 10.16 28.72 -22.17
C GLY A 32 9.42 27.99 -21.07
N GLY A 33 10.15 27.15 -20.36
CA GLY A 33 9.92 27.12 -18.93
C GLY A 33 10.11 28.54 -18.39
N SER A 34 9.28 28.96 -17.45
CA SER A 34 9.62 30.14 -16.66
C SER A 34 10.91 29.84 -15.90
N ASP A 35 11.94 30.69 -16.00
CA ASP A 35 13.16 30.60 -15.16
C ASP A 35 12.86 30.74 -13.66
N LYS A 36 11.65 31.18 -13.32
CA LYS A 36 11.19 31.25 -11.93
C LYS A 36 10.79 29.87 -11.43
N GLU A 37 11.20 29.60 -10.20
CA GLU A 37 10.86 28.38 -9.48
C GLU A 37 9.75 28.62 -8.45
N GLY A 38 8.93 27.61 -8.22
CA GLY A 38 7.93 27.56 -7.15
C GLY A 38 8.01 26.25 -6.37
N ASN A 39 7.50 26.25 -5.14
CA ASN A 39 7.39 25.03 -4.33
C ASN A 39 6.10 24.28 -4.66
N LEU A 40 6.25 22.99 -4.95
CA LEU A 40 5.19 22.00 -4.98
C LEU A 40 5.19 21.22 -3.66
N SER A 41 4.11 21.36 -2.90
CA SER A 41 3.82 20.53 -1.74
C SER A 41 3.01 19.31 -2.16
N LEU A 42 3.54 18.11 -1.89
CA LEU A 42 2.94 16.84 -2.26
C LEU A 42 2.57 16.06 -1.01
N ARG A 43 1.29 15.67 -0.93
CA ARG A 43 0.76 14.73 0.05
C ARG A 43 0.50 13.40 -0.62
N ILE A 44 0.73 12.30 0.11
CA ILE A 44 0.30 10.99 -0.34
C ILE A 44 -1.02 10.65 0.33
N SER A 45 -2.06 10.43 -0.48
CA SER A 45 -3.37 10.03 0.02
C SER A 45 -3.27 8.68 0.74
N GLY A 46 -3.83 8.57 1.94
CA GLY A 46 -3.88 7.32 2.71
C GLY A 46 -2.63 7.03 3.56
N ILE A 47 -1.66 7.95 3.59
CA ILE A 47 -0.50 7.87 4.48
C ILE A 47 -0.70 8.81 5.68
N GLU A 48 -0.91 8.24 6.87
CA GLU A 48 -0.56 8.93 8.13
C GLU A 48 0.88 8.53 8.48
N LEU A 49 1.87 9.38 8.16
CA LEU A 49 3.24 9.20 8.67
C LEU A 49 3.22 9.48 10.18
N ARG A 50 3.17 8.43 10.99
CA ARG A 50 3.41 8.56 12.43
C ARG A 50 4.87 8.89 12.68
N ASP A 51 5.07 9.89 13.52
CA ASP A 51 6.36 10.21 14.11
C ASP A 51 6.88 8.98 14.87
N GLY A 52 8.06 8.48 14.50
CA GLY A 52 8.68 7.32 15.14
C GLY A 52 8.66 5.98 14.38
N GLY A 53 8.57 5.99 13.05
CA GLY A 53 9.04 4.89 12.21
C GLY A 53 8.35 3.54 12.42
N GLY A 54 7.32 3.27 11.61
CA GLY A 54 6.78 1.93 11.41
C GLY A 54 5.39 1.75 11.98
N LEU A 55 4.36 2.02 11.16
CA LEU A 55 2.99 1.56 11.40
C LEU A 55 2.20 1.55 10.08
N PHE A 56 2.86 1.13 9.02
CA PHE A 56 2.17 0.52 7.90
C PHE A 56 2.07 -0.98 8.22
N ALA A 57 0.93 -1.64 7.94
CA ALA A 57 0.94 -3.09 7.77
C ALA A 57 2.10 -3.45 6.83
N ASP A 58 2.80 -4.57 7.05
CA ASP A 58 4.09 -4.86 6.39
C ASP A 58 4.11 -4.41 4.92
N ASP A 59 3.09 -4.80 4.14
CA ASP A 59 2.96 -4.54 2.71
C ASP A 59 2.53 -3.11 2.28
N ALA A 60 2.13 -2.26 3.24
CA ALA A 60 1.81 -0.84 3.04
C ALA A 60 3.03 0.07 3.30
N ARG A 61 4.14 -0.48 3.81
CA ARG A 61 5.27 0.30 4.31
C ARG A 61 5.98 1.09 3.22
N ILE A 62 6.15 2.39 3.45
CA ILE A 62 6.94 3.28 2.59
C ILE A 62 8.21 3.71 3.32
N THR A 63 9.34 3.37 2.72
CA THR A 63 10.69 3.62 3.25
C THR A 63 11.54 4.51 2.35
N SER A 64 11.10 4.73 1.12
CA SER A 64 11.69 5.70 0.20
C SER A 64 10.63 6.21 -0.76
N LEU A 65 10.87 7.40 -1.31
CA LEU A 65 9.97 8.04 -2.26
C LEU A 65 10.78 8.81 -3.29
N ARG A 66 10.64 8.51 -4.57
CA ARG A 66 11.08 9.36 -5.66
C ARG A 66 9.89 10.13 -6.20
N ILE A 67 10.05 11.44 -6.35
CA ILE A 67 9.09 12.30 -7.02
C ILE A 67 9.78 12.90 -8.24
N MET A 68 9.10 12.84 -9.39
CA MET A 68 9.57 13.34 -10.67
C MET A 68 8.52 14.30 -11.23
N VAL A 69 8.94 15.52 -11.55
CA VAL A 69 8.10 16.57 -12.12
C VAL A 69 8.46 16.71 -13.58
N PHE A 70 7.49 16.48 -14.46
CA PHE A 70 7.65 16.66 -15.90
C PHE A 70 6.95 17.91 -16.38
N SER A 71 7.65 18.67 -17.21
CA SER A 71 7.08 19.64 -18.14
C SER A 71 6.67 18.94 -19.44
N PRO A 72 5.92 19.61 -20.33
CA PRO A 72 5.71 19.12 -21.69
C PRO A 72 7.00 18.87 -22.48
N ALA A 73 8.11 19.52 -22.11
CA ALA A 73 9.40 19.39 -22.78
C ALA A 73 10.27 18.23 -22.24
N GLY A 74 9.95 17.67 -21.07
CA GLY A 74 10.76 16.65 -20.40
C GLY A 74 10.79 16.81 -18.88
N LEU A 75 11.65 16.04 -18.23
CA LEU A 75 11.89 16.10 -16.79
C LEU A 75 12.36 17.51 -16.42
N ASP A 76 11.65 18.12 -15.48
CA ASP A 76 11.99 19.41 -14.88
C ASP A 76 12.93 19.16 -13.67
N VAL A 77 12.44 18.36 -12.73
CA VAL A 77 13.20 18.01 -11.52
C VAL A 77 12.80 16.61 -11.05
N GLN A 78 13.76 15.93 -10.42
CA GLN A 78 13.47 14.76 -9.60
C GLN A 78 14.15 14.85 -8.25
N LYS A 79 13.55 14.23 -7.24
CA LYS A 79 14.17 14.06 -5.92
C LYS A 79 13.80 12.70 -5.33
N HIS A 80 14.81 12.01 -4.81
CA HIS A 80 14.67 10.78 -4.07
C HIS A 80 14.83 11.07 -2.57
N PHE A 81 13.74 10.85 -1.82
CA PHE A 81 13.66 10.96 -0.37
C PHE A 81 13.90 9.60 0.26
N LYS A 82 14.81 9.55 1.23
CA LYS A 82 15.02 8.38 2.09
C LYS A 82 14.05 8.41 3.27
N ALA A 83 13.91 7.28 3.98
CA ALA A 83 13.01 7.14 5.13
C ALA A 83 13.09 8.31 6.14
N ALA A 84 14.30 8.76 6.47
CA ALA A 84 14.52 9.84 7.43
C ALA A 84 14.09 11.23 6.93
N GLU A 85 13.87 11.38 5.62
CA GLU A 85 13.46 12.63 4.96
C GLU A 85 11.95 12.65 4.65
N LEU A 86 11.24 11.53 4.89
CA LEU A 86 9.80 11.44 4.70
C LEU A 86 9.06 12.19 5.81
N SER A 87 8.01 12.90 5.43
CA SER A 87 7.13 13.67 6.30
C SER A 87 5.74 13.76 5.67
N GLU A 88 4.72 14.21 6.42
CA GLU A 88 3.33 14.30 5.95
C GLU A 88 3.21 15.05 4.60
N THR A 89 4.13 15.99 4.32
CA THR A 89 4.13 16.76 3.08
C THR A 89 5.54 16.89 2.54
N MET A 90 5.75 16.36 1.33
CA MET A 90 7.01 16.46 0.60
C MET A 90 7.05 17.72 -0.23
N THR A 91 8.09 18.52 -0.06
CA THR A 91 8.26 19.77 -0.82
C THR A 91 9.37 19.61 -1.85
N ILE A 92 9.05 19.94 -3.10
CA ILE A 92 10.00 20.00 -4.22
C ILE A 92 9.92 21.38 -4.84
N LYS A 93 11.08 21.93 -5.18
CA LYS A 93 11.18 23.14 -5.97
C LYS A 93 11.30 22.77 -7.45
N ALA A 94 10.45 23.37 -8.29
CA ALA A 94 10.36 23.10 -9.72
C ALA A 94 9.99 24.39 -10.47
N HIS A 95 10.16 24.43 -11.79
CA HIS A 95 9.87 25.63 -12.55
C HIS A 95 8.36 25.92 -12.62
N VAL A 96 8.01 27.20 -12.48
CA VAL A 96 6.63 27.69 -12.60
C VAL A 96 6.06 27.33 -13.97
N GLY A 97 4.78 26.95 -13.99
CA GLY A 97 4.07 26.65 -15.24
C GLY A 97 2.89 25.71 -15.04
N SER A 98 2.02 25.68 -16.05
CA SER A 98 0.87 24.79 -16.11
C SER A 98 1.20 23.48 -16.81
N ASP A 99 0.24 22.54 -16.77
CA ASP A 99 0.27 21.25 -17.47
C ASP A 99 1.48 20.38 -17.14
N ARG A 100 1.87 20.38 -15.85
CA ARG A 100 2.91 19.52 -15.32
C ARG A 100 2.35 18.14 -15.00
N THR A 101 3.16 17.11 -15.21
CA THR A 101 2.85 15.74 -14.79
C THR A 101 3.78 15.31 -13.69
N ILE A 102 3.22 14.84 -12.58
CA ILE A 102 3.96 14.40 -11.41
C ILE A 102 3.87 12.88 -11.34
N TYR A 103 5.03 12.24 -11.28
CA TYR A 103 5.15 10.81 -11.02
C TYR A 103 5.76 10.60 -9.64
N VAL A 104 5.22 9.64 -8.91
CA VAL A 104 5.68 9.27 -7.59
C VAL A 104 5.95 7.78 -7.57
N ILE A 105 7.11 7.39 -7.06
CA ILE A 105 7.57 6.00 -6.97
C ILE A 105 8.01 5.77 -5.53
N ALA A 106 7.29 4.93 -4.80
CA ALA A 106 7.66 4.53 -3.44
C ALA A 106 8.37 3.18 -3.45
N ASN A 107 9.36 3.03 -2.57
CA ASN A 107 10.12 1.79 -2.40
C ASN A 107 10.72 1.26 -3.71
N GLU A 108 11.37 2.13 -4.48
CA GLU A 108 12.06 1.70 -5.70
C GLU A 108 13.10 0.60 -5.37
N PRO A 109 13.09 -0.54 -6.08
CA PRO A 109 14.13 -1.54 -5.96
C PRO A 109 15.49 -1.02 -6.41
N ALA A 110 16.56 -1.41 -5.71
CA ALA A 110 17.92 -0.96 -6.01
C ALA A 110 18.37 -1.23 -7.46
N ALA A 111 17.86 -2.29 -8.10
CA ALA A 111 18.26 -2.61 -9.46
C ALA A 111 17.62 -1.72 -10.55
N ILE A 112 16.55 -0.98 -10.24
CA ILE A 112 15.96 0.01 -11.17
C ILE A 112 16.37 1.45 -10.85
N THR A 113 16.98 1.71 -9.69
CA THR A 113 17.45 3.05 -9.30
C THR A 113 18.33 3.72 -10.35
N PRO A 114 19.35 3.06 -10.95
CA PRO A 114 20.16 3.71 -11.99
C PRO A 114 19.34 4.12 -13.22
N GLN A 115 18.38 3.29 -13.63
CA GLN A 115 17.51 3.61 -14.77
C GLN A 115 16.61 4.80 -14.46
N LEU A 116 16.14 4.94 -13.21
CA LEU A 116 15.33 6.07 -12.75
C LEU A 116 16.15 7.36 -12.65
N ASP A 117 17.42 7.26 -12.26
CA ASP A 117 18.34 8.41 -12.19
C ASP A 117 18.60 8.99 -13.60
N ASP A 118 18.61 8.15 -14.63
CA ASP A 118 18.89 8.53 -16.03
C ASP A 118 17.66 9.01 -16.83
N VAL A 119 16.46 9.04 -16.23
CA VAL A 119 15.24 9.48 -16.92
C VAL A 119 15.31 10.96 -17.29
N LEU A 120 15.07 11.28 -18.55
CA LEU A 120 14.95 12.66 -19.05
C LEU A 120 13.57 12.95 -19.65
N PHE A 121 12.92 11.94 -20.21
CA PHE A 121 11.62 12.06 -20.87
C PHE A 121 10.63 11.03 -20.34
N TYR A 122 9.34 11.29 -20.56
CA TYR A 122 8.28 10.34 -20.21
C TYR A 122 8.48 8.97 -20.88
N SER A 123 9.03 8.94 -22.10
CA SER A 123 9.35 7.70 -22.81
C SER A 123 10.35 6.84 -22.04
N ASP A 124 11.34 7.46 -21.39
CA ASP A 124 12.37 6.74 -20.63
C ASP A 124 11.74 6.09 -19.40
N LEU A 125 10.89 6.84 -18.69
CA LEU A 125 10.15 6.33 -17.54
C LEU A 125 9.20 5.18 -17.92
N ASN A 126 8.52 5.29 -19.06
CA ASN A 126 7.60 4.25 -19.55
C ASN A 126 8.33 3.00 -20.07
N ALA A 127 9.61 3.12 -20.44
CA ALA A 127 10.44 2.00 -20.85
C ALA A 127 10.95 1.18 -19.65
N ILE A 128 10.95 1.73 -18.44
CA ILE A 128 11.39 1.02 -17.23
C ILE A 128 10.35 -0.04 -16.84
N GLN A 129 10.81 -1.28 -16.80
CA GLN A 129 10.06 -2.40 -16.26
C GLN A 129 10.61 -2.75 -14.87
N PRO A 130 9.75 -2.96 -13.85
CA PRO A 130 10.14 -3.66 -12.63
C PRO A 130 10.97 -4.91 -12.89
N ILE A 131 11.87 -5.19 -11.95
CA ILE A 131 12.85 -6.29 -12.05
C ILE A 131 12.13 -7.62 -12.25
N GLU A 132 12.66 -8.43 -13.18
CA GLU A 132 12.25 -9.83 -13.37
C GLU A 132 12.38 -10.58 -12.04
N THR A 133 11.27 -11.13 -11.55
CA THR A 133 11.29 -11.99 -10.38
C THR A 133 11.13 -13.45 -10.75
N ALA A 134 11.94 -14.29 -10.11
CA ALA A 134 11.75 -15.74 -10.08
C ALA A 134 10.87 -16.19 -8.89
N GLN A 135 10.53 -15.28 -7.96
CA GLN A 135 9.83 -15.56 -6.71
C GLN A 135 8.78 -14.47 -6.39
N THR A 136 8.12 -14.59 -5.23
CA THR A 136 7.23 -13.52 -4.73
C THR A 136 8.00 -12.22 -4.51
N GLN A 137 7.35 -11.06 -4.75
CA GLN A 137 7.96 -9.78 -4.38
C GLN A 137 8.15 -9.66 -2.87
N GLU A 138 9.23 -9.02 -2.46
CA GLU A 138 9.53 -8.76 -1.05
C GLU A 138 9.02 -7.38 -0.61
N ILE A 139 8.74 -7.26 0.67
CA ILE A 139 8.33 -6.02 1.33
C ILE A 139 9.58 -5.22 1.71
N PRO A 140 9.60 -3.87 1.60
CA PRO A 140 8.49 -2.99 1.26
C PRO A 140 8.16 -2.97 -0.24
N LEU A 141 6.86 -3.02 -0.56
CA LEU A 141 6.41 -3.16 -1.94
C LEU A 141 6.59 -1.86 -2.74
N LEU A 142 7.00 -2.01 -3.99
CA LEU A 142 7.02 -0.93 -4.97
C LEU A 142 5.59 -0.40 -5.20
N MET A 143 5.41 0.91 -5.07
CA MET A 143 4.15 1.58 -5.34
C MET A 143 4.36 2.78 -6.24
N THR A 144 3.36 3.10 -7.06
CA THR A 144 3.45 4.22 -7.98
C THR A 144 2.17 5.04 -7.99
N GLY A 145 2.31 6.33 -8.29
CA GLY A 145 1.20 7.26 -8.43
C GLY A 145 1.51 8.32 -9.47
N LYS A 146 0.46 8.89 -10.04
CA LYS A 146 0.53 9.87 -11.12
C LYS A 146 -0.49 10.97 -10.87
N GLN A 147 -0.10 12.21 -11.15
CA GLN A 147 -1.03 13.33 -11.26
C GLN A 147 -0.69 14.18 -12.48
N THR A 148 -1.69 14.52 -13.30
CA THR A 148 -1.52 15.31 -14.54
C THR A 148 -2.17 16.68 -14.41
N GLY A 149 -1.81 17.62 -15.29
CA GLY A 149 -2.43 18.94 -15.33
C GLY A 149 -2.10 19.82 -14.12
N VAL A 150 -0.99 19.54 -13.43
CA VAL A 150 -0.58 20.29 -12.24
C VAL A 150 -0.05 21.66 -12.66
N THR A 151 -0.44 22.70 -11.94
CA THR A 151 0.11 24.04 -12.09
C THR A 151 1.02 24.35 -10.91
N ILE A 152 2.24 24.79 -11.21
CA ILE A 152 3.21 25.25 -10.23
C ILE A 152 3.21 26.77 -10.26
N ALA A 153 2.81 27.38 -9.16
CA ALA A 153 2.67 28.82 -8.99
C ALA A 153 3.90 29.42 -8.29
N GLU A 154 4.20 30.68 -8.62
CA GLU A 154 5.33 31.45 -8.06
C GLU A 154 5.14 31.77 -6.56
N ASP A 155 3.90 31.79 -6.08
CA ASP A 155 3.55 32.13 -4.69
C ASP A 155 3.70 30.98 -3.70
N ASN A 156 4.22 29.83 -4.15
CA ASN A 156 4.40 28.61 -3.35
C ASN A 156 3.10 28.02 -2.78
N SER A 157 1.94 28.33 -3.38
CA SER A 157 0.64 27.81 -2.96
C SER A 157 0.30 26.42 -3.54
N SER A 158 1.17 25.87 -4.40
CA SER A 158 0.88 24.66 -5.15
C SER A 158 0.91 23.42 -4.26
N SER A 159 -0.27 22.84 -4.01
CA SER A 159 -0.44 21.65 -3.20
C SER A 159 -1.23 20.58 -3.95
N ILE A 160 -0.73 19.34 -3.95
CA ILE A 160 -1.39 18.20 -4.58
C ILE A 160 -1.43 17.00 -3.65
N SER A 161 -2.41 16.12 -3.90
CA SER A 161 -2.45 14.79 -3.30
C SER A 161 -2.28 13.74 -4.40
N VAL A 162 -1.41 12.77 -4.18
CA VAL A 162 -1.19 11.63 -5.07
C VAL A 162 -1.59 10.35 -4.36
N THR A 163 -2.44 9.55 -4.98
CA THR A 163 -2.76 8.21 -4.50
C THR A 163 -1.75 7.22 -5.08
N LEU A 164 -1.09 6.46 -4.21
CA LEU A 164 -0.20 5.38 -4.64
C LEU A 164 -0.96 4.07 -4.79
N GLN A 165 -0.54 3.28 -5.76
CA GLN A 165 -1.02 1.93 -6.00
C GLN A 165 0.18 0.98 -5.99
N ARG A 166 0.04 -0.17 -5.32
CA ARG A 166 1.04 -1.23 -5.40
C ARG A 166 1.12 -1.72 -6.85
N VAL A 167 2.33 -1.92 -7.37
CA VAL A 167 2.52 -2.45 -8.74
C VAL A 167 2.23 -3.95 -8.85
N VAL A 168 2.01 -4.61 -7.71
CA VAL A 168 1.70 -6.02 -7.55
C VAL A 168 0.26 -6.24 -7.09
N ALA A 169 -0.24 -7.45 -7.29
CA ALA A 169 -1.41 -8.00 -6.65
C ALA A 169 -1.01 -8.89 -5.45
N LYS A 170 -1.94 -9.09 -4.53
CA LYS A 170 -1.84 -10.04 -3.41
C LYS A 170 -2.71 -11.26 -3.71
N ILE A 171 -2.20 -12.45 -3.46
CA ILE A 171 -2.99 -13.69 -3.50
C ILE A 171 -2.84 -14.39 -2.15
N SER A 172 -3.95 -14.63 -1.47
CA SER A 172 -4.02 -15.51 -0.29
C SER A 172 -4.78 -16.77 -0.63
N LEU A 173 -4.42 -17.88 0.01
CA LEU A 173 -5.02 -19.19 -0.24
C LEU A 173 -5.33 -19.90 1.07
N GLU A 174 -6.59 -20.31 1.19
CA GLU A 174 -7.06 -21.26 2.19
C GLU A 174 -7.74 -22.44 1.49
N ILE A 175 -7.67 -23.62 2.12
CA ILE A 175 -8.20 -24.86 1.56
C ILE A 175 -8.91 -25.70 2.62
N LYS A 176 -10.01 -26.35 2.23
CA LYS A 176 -10.72 -27.35 3.05
C LYS A 176 -11.17 -28.55 2.22
N LYS A 177 -11.61 -29.62 2.89
CA LYS A 177 -12.37 -30.70 2.27
C LYS A 177 -13.85 -30.62 2.64
N GLU A 178 -14.73 -30.93 1.70
CA GLU A 178 -16.16 -31.05 1.92
C GLU A 178 -16.69 -32.26 1.13
N THR A 179 -16.38 -33.43 1.64
CA THR A 179 -16.62 -34.73 1.01
C THR A 179 -17.94 -35.34 1.44
N ASN A 180 -18.50 -36.24 0.62
CA ASN A 180 -19.74 -36.94 0.94
C ASN A 180 -19.62 -37.83 2.19
N SER A 181 -18.43 -38.38 2.46
CA SER A 181 -18.14 -39.08 3.71
C SER A 181 -17.20 -38.26 4.58
N ASN A 182 -17.51 -38.15 5.88
CA ASN A 182 -16.59 -37.55 6.85
C ASN A 182 -15.31 -38.37 7.04
N THR A 183 -15.33 -39.65 6.69
CA THR A 183 -14.18 -40.57 6.74
C THR A 183 -13.26 -40.46 5.52
N ASP A 184 -13.66 -39.72 4.47
CA ASP A 184 -12.77 -39.54 3.31
C ASP A 184 -11.52 -38.75 3.75
N GLU A 185 -10.37 -39.33 3.45
CA GLU A 185 -9.06 -38.74 3.74
C GLU A 185 -8.57 -37.98 2.51
N VAL A 186 -8.27 -36.70 2.68
CA VAL A 186 -7.67 -35.87 1.63
C VAL A 186 -6.39 -35.27 2.18
N THR A 187 -5.26 -35.64 1.57
CA THR A 187 -3.94 -35.13 1.98
C THR A 187 -3.27 -34.41 0.83
N ILE A 188 -2.83 -33.17 1.05
CA ILE A 188 -2.15 -32.37 0.04
C ILE A 188 -0.66 -32.72 0.05
N THR A 189 -0.14 -33.01 -1.14
CA THR A 189 1.27 -33.36 -1.39
C THR A 189 2.05 -32.17 -1.95
N SER A 190 1.41 -31.36 -2.78
CA SER A 190 1.95 -30.08 -3.26
C SER A 190 0.86 -29.13 -3.73
N LEU A 191 1.20 -27.84 -3.70
CA LEU A 191 0.40 -26.74 -4.20
C LEU A 191 1.24 -25.94 -5.18
N ALA A 192 0.61 -25.40 -6.22
CA ALA A 192 1.23 -24.39 -7.07
C ALA A 192 0.22 -23.33 -7.51
N ILE A 193 0.65 -22.07 -7.52
CA ILE A 193 -0.04 -21.02 -8.28
C ILE A 193 0.80 -20.82 -9.54
N GLN A 194 0.29 -21.33 -10.65
CA GLN A 194 0.98 -21.36 -11.92
C GLN A 194 0.70 -20.08 -12.71
N ARG A 195 1.60 -19.78 -13.65
CA ARG A 195 1.43 -18.72 -14.66
C ARG A 195 1.34 -17.32 -14.08
N ASN A 196 2.13 -17.02 -13.06
CA ASN A 196 2.28 -15.66 -12.55
C ASN A 196 3.21 -14.85 -13.47
N ALA A 197 2.92 -13.57 -13.68
CA ALA A 197 3.81 -12.69 -14.44
C ALA A 197 5.14 -12.49 -13.69
N LYS A 198 6.26 -12.65 -14.41
CA LYS A 198 7.61 -12.42 -13.86
C LYS A 198 8.00 -10.94 -13.81
N THR A 199 7.45 -10.14 -14.71
CA THR A 199 7.73 -8.71 -14.82
C THR A 199 6.41 -7.94 -14.69
N GLY A 200 6.53 -6.64 -14.47
CA GLY A 200 5.40 -5.72 -14.52
C GLY A 200 5.87 -4.38 -15.06
N THR A 201 4.98 -3.39 -15.11
CA THR A 201 5.29 -2.01 -15.48
C THR A 201 5.20 -1.10 -14.25
N LEU A 202 6.00 -0.01 -14.20
CA LEU A 202 5.90 0.97 -13.11
C LEU A 202 4.50 1.58 -13.01
N PHE A 203 3.92 1.97 -14.15
CA PHE A 203 2.58 2.55 -14.24
C PHE A 203 1.66 1.64 -15.06
N ALA A 204 0.37 1.60 -14.70
CA ALA A 204 -0.62 0.79 -15.41
C ALA A 204 -0.63 1.15 -16.91
N ALA A 205 -0.58 0.11 -17.76
CA ALA A 205 -0.69 0.30 -19.19
C ALA A 205 -2.12 0.74 -19.57
N SER A 206 -2.22 1.62 -20.56
CA SER A 206 -3.51 2.10 -21.07
C SER A 206 -3.59 1.86 -22.58
N PRO A 207 -4.62 1.18 -23.10
CA PRO A 207 -5.75 0.58 -22.36
C PRO A 207 -5.33 -0.64 -21.50
N LEU A 208 -6.22 -1.08 -20.59
CA LEU A 208 -6.03 -2.29 -19.80
C LEU A 208 -5.75 -3.48 -20.73
N GLY A 209 -4.69 -4.25 -20.45
CA GLY A 209 -4.26 -5.36 -21.31
C GLY A 209 -3.31 -4.97 -22.45
N ALA A 210 -2.89 -3.71 -22.55
CA ALA A 210 -1.81 -3.30 -23.47
C ALA A 210 -0.42 -3.82 -23.05
N TYR A 211 -0.27 -4.27 -21.80
CA TYR A 211 0.93 -4.94 -21.32
C TYR A 211 0.82 -6.45 -21.57
N ASP A 212 1.85 -7.04 -22.16
CA ASP A 212 1.94 -8.49 -22.38
C ASP A 212 3.01 -9.12 -21.46
N PRO A 213 2.62 -9.85 -20.40
CA PRO A 213 3.56 -10.53 -19.50
C PRO A 213 4.18 -11.79 -20.10
N ALA A 214 3.84 -12.19 -21.35
CA ALA A 214 4.41 -13.36 -22.03
C ALA A 214 5.93 -13.30 -22.19
N LEU A 215 6.56 -12.17 -21.87
CA LEU A 215 8.01 -12.05 -21.67
C LEU A 215 8.54 -12.89 -20.49
N GLY A 216 7.68 -13.50 -19.66
CA GLY A 216 8.04 -14.59 -18.78
C GLY A 216 7.01 -14.89 -17.69
N LEU A 217 6.68 -16.18 -17.52
CA LEU A 217 5.80 -16.68 -16.46
C LEU A 217 6.59 -17.50 -15.43
N TRP A 218 6.14 -17.49 -14.18
CA TRP A 218 6.69 -18.32 -13.10
C TRP A 218 5.58 -18.98 -12.28
N ASN A 219 5.95 -20.02 -11.52
CA ASN A 219 5.05 -20.75 -10.65
C ASN A 219 5.50 -20.56 -9.21
N TRP A 220 4.58 -20.16 -8.33
CA TRP A 220 4.79 -20.36 -6.90
C TRP A 220 4.50 -21.83 -6.59
N GLU A 221 5.36 -22.49 -5.82
CA GLU A 221 5.22 -23.90 -5.49
C GLU A 221 5.46 -24.13 -3.99
N LYS A 222 4.65 -24.99 -3.39
CA LYS A 222 4.83 -25.51 -2.03
C LYS A 222 4.76 -27.02 -2.06
N ASN A 223 5.88 -27.66 -1.76
CA ASN A 223 6.00 -29.11 -1.68
C ASN A 223 6.05 -29.55 -0.21
N TYR A 224 5.25 -30.55 0.14
CA TYR A 224 5.14 -31.02 1.53
C TYR A 224 6.15 -32.14 1.89
N ASN A 225 7.00 -32.57 0.94
CA ASN A 225 8.16 -33.47 1.15
C ASN A 225 7.93 -34.64 2.14
N GLY A 226 6.78 -35.30 2.05
CA GLY A 226 6.40 -36.44 2.90
C GLY A 226 5.62 -36.09 4.18
N THR A 227 5.58 -34.83 4.61
CA THR A 227 4.69 -34.32 5.67
C THR A 227 3.43 -33.73 5.06
N HIS A 228 2.61 -34.59 4.43
CA HIS A 228 1.40 -34.14 3.74
C HIS A 228 0.47 -33.34 4.66
N LEU A 229 -0.22 -32.35 4.09
CA LEU A 229 -1.24 -31.61 4.82
C LEU A 229 -2.57 -32.36 4.75
N SER A 230 -3.01 -32.93 5.87
CA SER A 230 -4.35 -33.51 5.98
C SER A 230 -5.40 -32.40 6.05
N LEU A 231 -6.37 -32.44 5.13
CA LEU A 231 -7.45 -31.46 5.09
C LEU A 231 -8.57 -31.82 6.07
N THR A 232 -9.16 -30.78 6.63
CA THR A 232 -10.34 -30.85 7.52
C THR A 232 -11.56 -30.19 6.89
N GLY A 233 -12.70 -30.22 7.58
CA GLY A 233 -13.90 -29.49 7.17
C GLY A 233 -13.77 -27.96 7.30
N GLU A 234 -12.74 -27.49 8.00
CA GLU A 234 -12.44 -26.08 8.21
C GLU A 234 -11.37 -25.59 7.25
N PHE A 235 -11.40 -24.30 6.93
CA PHE A 235 -10.39 -23.66 6.09
C PHE A 235 -9.04 -23.62 6.80
N GLN A 236 -8.01 -24.07 6.10
CA GLN A 236 -6.63 -24.05 6.55
C GLN A 236 -5.81 -23.15 5.64
N SER A 237 -5.11 -22.17 6.21
CA SER A 237 -4.13 -21.36 5.47
C SER A 237 -2.92 -22.20 5.10
N VAL A 238 -2.48 -22.08 3.85
CA VAL A 238 -1.41 -22.94 3.29
C VAL A 238 -0.17 -22.19 2.85
N MET A 239 -0.18 -20.86 2.91
CA MET A 239 0.96 -20.02 2.54
C MET A 239 1.76 -19.64 3.78
N ASP A 240 3.08 -19.77 3.74
CA ASP A 240 3.94 -19.57 4.91
C ASP A 240 3.88 -18.12 5.44
N ASN A 241 3.79 -17.16 4.52
CA ASN A 241 3.64 -15.73 4.83
C ASN A 241 2.17 -15.26 4.71
N GLY A 242 1.21 -16.19 4.70
CA GLY A 242 -0.22 -15.94 4.50
C GLY A 242 -0.64 -15.52 3.09
N CYS A 243 0.31 -15.05 2.25
CA CYS A 243 0.05 -14.62 0.88
C CYS A 243 1.31 -14.69 0.01
N ILE A 244 1.12 -14.45 -1.29
CA ILE A 244 2.19 -14.13 -2.25
C ILE A 244 1.87 -12.82 -2.97
N TYR A 245 2.91 -12.15 -3.44
CA TYR A 245 2.83 -10.92 -4.24
C TYR A 245 3.29 -11.19 -5.67
N VAL A 246 2.41 -10.92 -6.63
CA VAL A 246 2.62 -11.21 -8.06
C VAL A 246 2.40 -9.96 -8.89
N TYR A 247 3.12 -9.83 -10.01
CA TYR A 247 2.86 -8.72 -10.93
C TYR A 247 1.52 -8.91 -11.66
N GLU A 248 1.04 -7.80 -12.21
CA GLU A 248 -0.13 -7.76 -13.08
C GLU A 248 0.04 -8.73 -14.25
N ASN A 249 -0.93 -9.64 -14.38
CA ASN A 249 -1.05 -10.57 -15.48
C ASN A 249 -2.40 -10.32 -16.15
N PRO A 250 -2.49 -9.31 -17.04
CA PRO A 250 -3.74 -8.98 -17.69
C PRO A 250 -4.06 -10.08 -18.71
N GLY A 251 -5.14 -10.80 -18.44
CA GLY A 251 -5.68 -11.80 -19.34
C GLY A 251 -6.57 -11.16 -20.41
N ILE A 252 -7.21 -12.01 -21.20
CA ILE A 252 -8.33 -11.61 -22.05
C ILE A 252 -9.59 -11.77 -21.20
N ILE A 253 -10.30 -10.67 -20.97
CA ILE A 253 -11.36 -10.49 -19.96
C ILE A 253 -12.53 -11.51 -20.09
N VAL A 254 -12.59 -12.28 -21.18
CA VAL A 254 -13.65 -13.25 -21.46
C VAL A 254 -13.23 -14.73 -21.38
N ALA A 255 -11.94 -15.05 -21.52
CA ALA A 255 -11.44 -16.43 -21.49
C ALA A 255 -9.90 -16.47 -21.54
N ASP A 256 -9.30 -17.54 -21.01
CA ASP A 256 -7.86 -17.82 -21.09
C ASP A 256 -7.43 -18.32 -22.50
N THR A 257 -7.70 -17.52 -23.53
CA THR A 257 -7.36 -17.86 -24.93
C THR A 257 -5.85 -17.77 -25.21
N THR A 258 -5.09 -17.12 -24.34
CA THR A 258 -3.63 -16.98 -24.44
C THR A 258 -2.85 -18.00 -23.61
N ASP A 259 -3.53 -18.88 -22.86
CA ASP A 259 -2.92 -19.85 -21.93
C ASP A 259 -2.03 -19.21 -20.84
N ARG A 260 -2.40 -18.02 -20.37
CA ARG A 260 -1.63 -17.20 -19.42
C ARG A 260 -2.32 -16.98 -18.09
N ALA A 261 -3.63 -17.22 -17.98
CA ALA A 261 -4.36 -16.92 -16.75
C ALA A 261 -3.80 -17.71 -15.57
N SER A 262 -3.52 -17.00 -14.46
CA SER A 262 -3.03 -17.61 -13.23
C SER A 262 -4.01 -18.66 -12.73
N ARG A 263 -3.49 -19.84 -12.35
CA ARG A 263 -4.31 -20.95 -11.88
C ARG A 263 -3.70 -21.67 -10.68
N LEU A 264 -4.55 -22.14 -9.80
CA LEU A 264 -4.19 -23.04 -8.71
C LEU A 264 -4.09 -24.47 -9.24
N GLU A 265 -2.99 -25.15 -8.93
CA GLU A 265 -2.82 -26.59 -9.07
C GLU A 265 -2.63 -27.19 -7.67
N VAL A 266 -3.41 -28.23 -7.35
CA VAL A 266 -3.33 -28.96 -6.07
C VAL A 266 -3.10 -30.43 -6.36
N LYS A 267 -1.96 -30.98 -5.94
CA LYS A 267 -1.71 -32.42 -6.00
C LYS A 267 -2.00 -33.03 -4.63
N ALA A 268 -2.86 -34.03 -4.58
CA ALA A 268 -3.34 -34.64 -3.35
C ALA A 268 -3.40 -36.17 -3.45
N LEU A 269 -3.57 -36.83 -2.31
CA LEU A 269 -4.05 -38.20 -2.21
C LEU A 269 -5.48 -38.15 -1.67
N PHE A 270 -6.46 -38.59 -2.45
CA PHE A 270 -7.85 -38.76 -2.00
C PHE A 270 -8.08 -40.24 -1.70
N ASN A 271 -8.28 -40.61 -0.43
CA ASN A 271 -8.32 -41.99 0.04
C ASN A 271 -7.13 -42.83 -0.49
N GLY A 272 -5.93 -42.23 -0.48
CA GLY A 272 -4.69 -42.85 -0.99
C GLY A 272 -4.50 -42.82 -2.50
N ILE A 273 -5.49 -42.35 -3.29
CA ILE A 273 -5.40 -42.26 -4.75
C ILE A 273 -4.78 -40.92 -5.14
N PRO A 274 -3.64 -40.90 -5.85
CA PRO A 274 -3.07 -39.66 -6.38
C PRO A 274 -4.02 -38.95 -7.33
N THR A 275 -4.21 -37.65 -7.11
CA THR A 275 -5.12 -36.83 -7.89
C THR A 275 -4.59 -35.41 -8.01
N THR A 276 -4.90 -34.74 -9.12
CA THR A 276 -4.50 -33.35 -9.39
C THR A 276 -5.72 -32.52 -9.71
N TYR A 277 -5.90 -31.43 -8.97
CA TYR A 277 -6.96 -30.46 -9.20
C TYR A 277 -6.42 -29.18 -9.80
N ARG A 278 -7.20 -28.54 -10.67
CA ARG A 278 -6.87 -27.25 -11.29
C ARG A 278 -8.08 -26.34 -11.34
N ALA A 279 -7.89 -25.06 -11.03
CA ALA A 279 -8.89 -24.00 -11.20
C ALA A 279 -8.20 -22.65 -11.43
N TYR A 280 -8.80 -21.79 -12.25
CA TYR A 280 -8.27 -20.43 -12.47
C TYR A 280 -8.49 -19.56 -11.24
N ILE A 281 -7.50 -18.76 -10.86
CA ILE A 281 -7.58 -17.90 -9.66
C ILE A 281 -8.74 -16.91 -9.79
N ASN A 282 -9.01 -16.42 -10.99
CA ASN A 282 -10.02 -15.42 -11.24
C ASN A 282 -10.83 -15.78 -12.50
N ASP A 283 -11.72 -16.78 -12.47
CA ASP A 283 -12.56 -17.14 -13.62
C ASP A 283 -13.83 -16.30 -13.75
N GLU A 284 -14.71 -16.67 -14.68
CA GLU A 284 -16.02 -16.05 -14.93
C GLU A 284 -17.00 -16.12 -13.74
N THR A 285 -16.73 -16.94 -12.73
CA THR A 285 -17.64 -17.11 -11.57
C THR A 285 -17.31 -16.17 -10.42
N THR A 286 -16.19 -15.44 -10.49
CA THR A 286 -15.78 -14.48 -9.46
C THR A 286 -16.59 -13.19 -9.51
N SER A 287 -16.49 -12.37 -8.47
CA SER A 287 -17.14 -11.06 -8.40
C SER A 287 -16.38 -9.93 -9.12
N ALA A 288 -15.32 -10.25 -9.87
CA ALA A 288 -14.45 -9.26 -10.52
C ALA A 288 -15.04 -8.78 -11.85
N ASP A 289 -14.64 -7.59 -12.32
CA ASP A 289 -14.95 -7.07 -13.66
C ASP A 289 -13.84 -7.38 -14.69
N HIS A 290 -12.80 -8.10 -14.28
CA HIS A 290 -11.61 -8.42 -15.05
C HIS A 290 -11.26 -9.91 -14.93
N HIS A 291 -12.15 -10.78 -15.42
CA HIS A 291 -11.93 -12.23 -15.37
C HIS A 291 -10.67 -12.66 -16.14
N TYR A 292 -10.15 -13.82 -15.75
CA TYR A 292 -8.91 -14.46 -16.20
C TYR A 292 -7.65 -13.59 -16.07
N SER A 293 -7.75 -12.49 -15.32
CA SER A 293 -6.70 -11.50 -15.14
C SER A 293 -6.34 -11.32 -13.69
N ILE A 294 -5.07 -11.01 -13.43
CA ILE A 294 -4.57 -10.52 -12.14
C ILE A 294 -4.18 -9.06 -12.32
N LEU A 295 -4.87 -8.15 -11.66
CA LEU A 295 -4.60 -6.72 -11.72
C LEU A 295 -3.80 -6.27 -10.50
N ARG A 296 -2.90 -5.31 -10.72
CA ARG A 296 -2.14 -4.67 -9.64
C ARG A 296 -3.06 -4.04 -8.60
N ASN A 297 -2.57 -3.85 -7.38
CA ASN A 297 -3.30 -3.21 -6.28
C ASN A 297 -4.66 -3.86 -5.96
N HIS A 298 -4.77 -5.17 -6.16
CA HIS A 298 -5.92 -5.98 -5.76
C HIS A 298 -5.48 -7.15 -4.89
N HIS A 299 -6.36 -7.58 -4.01
CA HIS A 299 -6.23 -8.82 -3.25
C HIS A 299 -7.22 -9.87 -3.77
N TYR A 300 -6.67 -10.98 -4.26
CA TYR A 300 -7.39 -12.19 -4.63
C TYR A 300 -7.40 -13.12 -3.41
N LYS A 301 -8.52 -13.12 -2.67
CA LYS A 301 -8.73 -14.03 -1.52
C LYS A 301 -9.32 -15.33 -2.05
N VAL A 302 -8.48 -16.36 -2.11
CA VAL A 302 -8.81 -17.63 -2.75
C VAL A 302 -9.17 -18.67 -1.71
N SER A 303 -10.39 -19.18 -1.79
CA SER A 303 -10.90 -20.27 -0.94
C SER A 303 -11.15 -21.50 -1.81
N ALA A 304 -10.42 -22.58 -1.52
CA ALA A 304 -10.48 -23.83 -2.28
C ALA A 304 -11.22 -24.93 -1.49
N THR A 305 -12.17 -25.60 -2.14
CA THR A 305 -12.90 -26.74 -1.55
C THR A 305 -12.76 -27.99 -2.42
N ILE A 306 -12.21 -29.06 -1.85
CA ILE A 306 -12.15 -30.39 -2.49
C ILE A 306 -13.33 -31.23 -2.01
N SER A 307 -14.20 -31.65 -2.93
CA SER A 307 -15.45 -32.36 -2.59
C SER A 307 -15.53 -33.82 -3.03
N LYS A 308 -14.78 -34.23 -4.04
CA LYS A 308 -14.74 -35.61 -4.57
C LYS A 308 -13.41 -35.88 -5.29
N LEU A 309 -13.20 -37.12 -5.70
CA LEU A 309 -12.10 -37.51 -6.58
C LEU A 309 -12.30 -36.89 -7.98
N GLY A 310 -11.25 -36.34 -8.60
CA GLY A 310 -11.31 -35.96 -10.02
C GLY A 310 -10.08 -35.26 -10.57
N GLU A 311 -9.83 -35.43 -11.88
CA GLU A 311 -8.70 -34.82 -12.62
C GLU A 311 -9.02 -33.40 -13.16
N THR A 312 -10.29 -32.95 -13.16
CA THR A 312 -10.72 -31.59 -13.54
C THR A 312 -12.15 -31.27 -13.02
N ASN A 313 -12.46 -30.00 -12.76
CA ASN A 313 -13.80 -29.44 -12.39
C ASN A 313 -14.41 -29.88 -11.05
N VAL A 314 -13.61 -30.49 -10.17
CA VAL A 314 -14.06 -30.91 -8.84
C VAL A 314 -13.62 -29.95 -7.72
N LEU A 315 -12.55 -29.21 -7.98
CA LEU A 315 -12.11 -28.14 -7.10
C LEU A 315 -13.05 -26.97 -7.29
N LEU A 316 -13.89 -26.74 -6.28
CA LEU A 316 -14.68 -25.52 -6.22
C LEU A 316 -13.76 -24.42 -5.70
N LEU A 317 -13.51 -23.44 -6.56
CA LEU A 317 -12.81 -22.22 -6.19
C LEU A 317 -13.83 -21.12 -5.96
N SER A 318 -13.69 -20.43 -4.85
CA SER A 318 -14.35 -19.14 -4.61
C SER A 318 -13.27 -18.10 -4.44
N THR A 319 -13.28 -17.07 -5.29
CA THR A 319 -12.32 -15.96 -5.20
C THR A 319 -13.05 -14.65 -4.98
N LYS A 320 -12.76 -14.02 -3.85
CA LYS A 320 -13.19 -12.65 -3.58
C LYS A 320 -12.09 -11.68 -3.97
N VAL A 321 -12.38 -10.81 -4.94
CA VAL A 321 -11.45 -9.79 -5.41
C VAL A 321 -11.78 -8.46 -4.74
N LEU A 322 -10.81 -7.87 -4.04
CA LEU A 322 -10.94 -6.59 -3.37
C LEU A 322 -9.89 -5.61 -3.87
N PRO A 323 -10.25 -4.37 -4.20
CA PRO A 323 -9.27 -3.29 -4.32
C PRO A 323 -8.49 -3.19 -3.00
N TRP A 324 -7.16 -3.20 -3.08
CA TRP A 324 -6.32 -3.33 -1.89
C TRP A 324 -6.40 -2.08 -0.99
N ASN A 325 -6.67 -0.92 -1.59
CA ASN A 325 -6.99 0.30 -0.83
C ASN A 325 -8.29 0.18 -0.01
N VAL A 326 -9.27 -0.62 -0.45
CA VAL A 326 -10.52 -0.88 0.32
C VAL A 326 -10.27 -1.89 1.45
N GLU A 327 -9.34 -2.82 1.26
CA GLU A 327 -8.87 -3.68 2.36
C GLU A 327 -8.13 -2.85 3.41
N ASP A 328 -7.23 -1.96 3.01
CA ASP A 328 -6.49 -1.06 3.91
C ASP A 328 -7.45 -0.11 4.68
N VAL A 329 -8.59 0.28 4.09
CA VAL A 329 -9.67 1.04 4.77
C VAL A 329 -10.51 0.17 5.71
N ASN A 330 -10.67 -1.13 5.42
CA ASN A 330 -11.29 -2.09 6.35
C ASN A 330 -10.33 -2.56 7.46
N PHE A 331 -9.02 -2.41 7.26
CA PHE A 331 -8.01 -2.31 8.33
C PHE A 331 -8.02 -0.91 8.93
N ASP A 332 -9.23 -0.38 9.20
CA ASP A 332 -9.43 0.84 9.96
C ASP A 332 -8.44 0.80 11.12
N PHE A 333 -7.43 1.67 11.05
CA PHE A 333 -6.48 1.86 12.11
C PHE A 333 -7.31 1.95 13.37
N VAL A 334 -7.12 1.01 14.31
CA VAL A 334 -7.71 1.23 15.62
C VAL A 334 -7.02 2.47 16.17
N LYS A 335 -7.64 3.63 15.93
CA LYS A 335 -7.25 4.89 16.56
C LYS A 335 -7.19 4.55 18.03
N PRO A 336 -6.03 4.72 18.70
CA PRO A 336 -5.87 4.25 20.05
C PRO A 336 -7.02 4.77 20.90
N TYR A 337 -7.75 3.90 21.59
CA TYR A 337 -8.89 4.32 22.39
C TYR A 337 -8.91 3.63 23.74
N LEU A 338 -9.48 4.32 24.74
CA LEU A 338 -9.80 3.73 26.03
C LEU A 338 -10.96 2.75 25.87
N VAL A 339 -10.69 1.46 26.09
CA VAL A 339 -11.72 0.42 26.24
C VAL A 339 -12.46 0.62 27.56
N SER A 340 -11.73 0.92 28.63
CA SER A 340 -12.29 1.26 29.92
C SER A 340 -11.33 2.13 30.73
N ILE A 341 -11.91 2.93 31.63
CA ILE A 341 -11.19 3.63 32.70
C ILE A 341 -12.02 3.57 33.98
N ASP A 342 -11.36 3.36 35.11
CA ASP A 342 -12.02 3.30 36.42
C ASP A 342 -11.23 4.14 37.45
N PRO A 343 -11.87 5.10 38.14
CA PRO A 343 -13.28 5.51 37.98
C PRO A 343 -13.56 6.25 36.67
N GLU A 344 -14.73 6.00 36.06
CA GLU A 344 -15.16 6.68 34.83
C GLU A 344 -15.29 8.21 35.01
N SER A 345 -15.63 8.66 36.23
CA SER A 345 -15.74 10.09 36.56
C SER A 345 -14.45 10.87 36.35
N ALA A 346 -13.29 10.20 36.29
CA ALA A 346 -12.01 10.83 36.01
C ALA A 346 -11.96 11.56 34.66
N LEU A 347 -12.79 11.17 33.69
CA LEU A 347 -12.84 11.80 32.37
C LEU A 347 -13.67 13.10 32.34
N THR A 348 -14.54 13.31 33.33
CA THR A 348 -15.49 14.44 33.35
C THR A 348 -15.26 15.39 34.51
N GLU A 349 -14.61 14.92 35.58
CA GLU A 349 -14.42 15.67 36.83
C GLU A 349 -12.94 15.97 37.09
N GLU A 350 -12.68 17.13 37.69
CA GLU A 350 -11.35 17.51 38.14
C GLU A 350 -10.95 16.68 39.37
N GLN A 351 -9.82 15.97 39.27
CA GLN A 351 -9.35 15.04 40.30
C GLN A 351 -8.44 15.75 41.30
N GLU A 352 -8.91 15.94 42.53
CA GLU A 352 -8.11 16.54 43.60
C GLU A 352 -7.22 15.50 44.29
N VAL A 353 -5.92 15.77 44.38
CA VAL A 353 -4.92 14.85 44.91
C VAL A 353 -4.01 15.49 45.95
N SER A 354 -3.49 14.67 46.85
CA SER A 354 -2.45 15.05 47.83
C SER A 354 -1.39 13.96 47.94
N GLN A 355 -0.30 14.23 48.66
CA GLN A 355 0.73 13.21 48.90
C GLN A 355 0.21 12.01 49.70
N SER A 356 -0.78 12.22 50.57
CA SER A 356 -1.44 11.16 51.36
C SER A 356 -2.64 10.53 50.65
N SER A 357 -3.20 11.18 49.63
CA SER A 357 -4.32 10.70 48.81
C SER A 357 -4.01 10.84 47.32
N PRO A 358 -3.22 9.92 46.75
CA PRO A 358 -2.89 9.92 45.32
C PRO A 358 -4.09 9.51 44.46
N LEU A 359 -4.11 9.94 43.20
CA LEU A 359 -5.06 9.43 42.21
C LEU A 359 -4.62 8.04 41.78
N VAL A 360 -5.56 7.10 41.78
CA VAL A 360 -5.37 5.74 41.25
C VAL A 360 -6.39 5.51 40.14
N LEU A 361 -5.92 5.06 38.98
CA LEU A 361 -6.74 4.75 37.82
C LEU A 361 -6.46 3.34 37.34
N ARG A 362 -7.47 2.65 36.84
CA ARG A 362 -7.31 1.43 36.02
C ARG A 362 -7.70 1.73 34.60
N VAL A 363 -6.91 1.28 33.63
CA VAL A 363 -7.17 1.53 32.20
C VAL A 363 -6.98 0.27 31.36
N LYS A 364 -7.80 0.16 30.31
CA LYS A 364 -7.58 -0.74 29.18
C LYS A 364 -7.53 0.09 27.91
N ILE A 365 -6.49 -0.07 27.10
CA ILE A 365 -6.31 0.69 25.87
C ILE A 365 -6.21 -0.29 24.70
N LYS A 366 -6.99 -0.06 23.65
CA LYS A 366 -6.89 -0.82 22.40
C LYS A 366 -6.22 0.04 21.33
N ALA A 367 -5.24 -0.54 20.65
CA ALA A 367 -4.67 -0.02 19.41
C ALA A 367 -4.34 -1.19 18.47
N ALA A 368 -3.52 -0.92 17.44
CA ALA A 368 -3.01 -1.95 16.54
C ALA A 368 -2.24 -3.05 17.29
N THR A 369 -2.27 -4.27 16.76
CA THR A 369 -1.61 -5.45 17.34
C THR A 369 -0.14 -5.16 17.67
N HIS A 370 0.31 -5.59 18.86
CA HIS A 370 1.67 -5.35 19.39
C HIS A 370 2.05 -3.89 19.67
N SER A 371 1.09 -2.95 19.68
CA SER A 371 1.35 -1.56 20.08
C SER A 371 1.47 -1.41 21.59
N ARG A 372 2.26 -0.42 22.04
CA ARG A 372 2.35 -0.03 23.47
C ARG A 372 1.84 1.39 23.69
N TRP A 373 1.14 1.61 24.79
CA TRP A 373 0.68 2.92 25.22
C TRP A 373 1.61 3.50 26.30
N LYS A 374 1.61 4.82 26.41
CA LYS A 374 2.34 5.57 27.43
C LYS A 374 1.52 6.73 27.97
N ALA A 375 1.54 6.92 29.27
CA ALA A 375 0.93 8.05 29.96
C ALA A 375 1.90 9.23 30.10
N THR A 376 1.37 10.45 30.03
CA THR A 376 2.12 11.70 30.14
C THR A 376 1.36 12.71 30.99
N LEU A 377 2.11 13.57 31.68
CA LEU A 377 1.59 14.67 32.50
C LEU A 377 2.05 16.00 31.89
N SER A 378 1.11 16.93 31.68
CA SER A 378 1.45 18.27 31.15
C SER A 378 2.31 19.10 32.12
N ASN A 379 2.24 18.80 33.42
CA ASN A 379 3.12 19.36 34.45
C ASN A 379 3.82 18.23 35.24
N GLY A 380 4.86 17.65 34.64
CA GLY A 380 5.71 16.63 35.27
C GLY A 380 6.69 17.17 36.33
N LEU A 381 6.76 18.48 36.56
CA LEU A 381 7.64 19.08 37.57
C LEU A 381 7.01 19.10 38.97
N ASP A 382 5.68 19.19 39.04
CA ASP A 382 4.95 19.22 40.30
C ASP A 382 4.15 17.95 40.57
N PHE A 383 3.93 17.11 39.55
CA PHE A 383 3.23 15.84 39.63
C PHE A 383 4.06 14.73 38.99
N GLY A 384 3.91 13.50 39.48
CA GLY A 384 4.64 12.35 38.93
C GLY A 384 3.85 11.06 39.02
N PHE A 385 4.31 10.08 38.24
CA PHE A 385 3.88 8.68 38.33
C PHE A 385 4.65 7.98 39.46
N LYS A 386 3.96 7.14 40.21
CA LYS A 386 4.57 6.25 41.21
C LYS A 386 4.51 4.81 40.72
N GLU A 387 5.60 4.35 40.12
CA GLU A 387 5.76 3.00 39.57
C GLU A 387 6.35 2.04 40.62
N GLU A 388 5.53 1.63 41.58
CA GLU A 388 5.89 0.65 42.61
C GLU A 388 4.84 -0.47 42.62
N GLY A 389 5.26 -1.72 42.75
CA GLY A 389 4.33 -2.87 42.68
C GLY A 389 3.68 -2.97 41.29
N ASP A 390 2.36 -3.08 41.24
CA ASP A 390 1.58 -3.26 40.00
C ASP A 390 1.24 -1.94 39.27
N PHE A 391 1.76 -0.80 39.75
CA PHE A 391 1.51 0.50 39.13
C PHE A 391 2.52 0.80 38.01
N VAL A 392 2.03 1.20 36.84
CA VAL A 392 2.84 1.48 35.64
C VAL A 392 2.42 2.80 34.98
N SER A 393 3.29 3.38 34.14
CA SER A 393 2.93 4.49 33.24
C SER A 393 2.97 4.13 31.76
N GLU A 394 3.21 2.86 31.43
CA GLU A 394 3.17 2.31 30.07
C GLU A 394 2.73 0.84 30.09
N GLY A 395 2.22 0.34 28.96
CA GLY A 395 1.71 -1.02 28.85
C GLY A 395 1.37 -1.39 27.41
N ASP A 396 0.90 -2.62 27.21
CA ASP A 396 0.47 -3.11 25.91
C ASP A 396 -0.94 -2.59 25.59
N ALA A 397 -1.17 -2.25 24.33
CA ALA A 397 -2.44 -1.68 23.84
C ALA A 397 -3.31 -2.77 23.19
N ASP A 398 -3.44 -3.92 23.84
CA ASP A 398 -4.18 -5.10 23.35
C ASP A 398 -5.71 -4.99 23.53
N GLY A 399 -6.18 -4.05 24.36
CA GLY A 399 -7.58 -3.84 24.72
C GLY A 399 -8.16 -4.84 25.73
N GLU A 400 -7.34 -5.75 26.23
CA GLU A 400 -7.74 -6.83 27.14
C GLU A 400 -7.09 -6.66 28.52
N THR A 401 -5.80 -6.33 28.53
CA THR A 401 -4.97 -6.19 29.71
C THR A 401 -5.29 -4.88 30.44
N GLU A 402 -5.60 -5.01 31.74
CA GLU A 402 -5.84 -3.89 32.63
C GLU A 402 -4.55 -3.43 33.31
N TYR A 403 -4.31 -2.12 33.28
CA TYR A 403 -3.15 -1.52 33.93
C TYR A 403 -3.57 -0.51 34.99
N SER A 404 -2.89 -0.53 36.13
CA SER A 404 -3.10 0.43 37.21
C SER A 404 -2.08 1.56 37.14
N LEU A 405 -2.52 2.81 37.24
CA LEU A 405 -1.69 4.00 37.32
C LEU A 405 -1.86 4.68 38.68
N LYS A 406 -0.77 5.27 39.18
CA LYS A 406 -0.77 6.04 40.42
C LYS A 406 -0.09 7.38 40.22
N ILE A 407 -0.83 8.47 40.44
CA ILE A 407 -0.37 9.84 40.24
C ILE A 407 -0.43 10.60 41.56
N LEU A 408 0.63 11.33 41.88
CA LEU A 408 0.70 12.15 43.09
C LEU A 408 1.44 13.47 42.85
N PRO A 409 1.18 14.49 43.68
CA PRO A 409 2.03 15.66 43.75
C PRO A 409 3.42 15.33 44.31
N LEU A 410 4.45 15.91 43.72
CA LEU A 410 5.85 15.76 44.14
C LEU A 410 6.24 16.73 45.26
N LYS A 411 5.42 17.76 45.50
CA LYS A 411 5.66 18.80 46.50
C LYS A 411 4.43 18.97 47.39
N ALA A 412 4.65 19.47 48.62
CA ALA A 412 3.56 19.86 49.51
C ALA A 412 2.72 21.01 48.89
N PRO A 413 1.45 21.17 49.31
CA PRO A 413 0.61 22.30 48.93
C PRO A 413 1.32 23.63 49.11
N GLY A 414 1.25 24.49 48.09
CA GLY A 414 1.76 25.86 48.15
C GLY A 414 0.62 26.86 48.40
N GLY A 415 0.91 28.16 48.32
CA GLY A 415 -0.11 29.21 48.45
C GLY A 415 -1.12 29.32 47.29
N GLY A 416 -1.12 28.37 46.34
CA GLY A 416 -2.00 28.38 45.17
C GLY A 416 -2.16 27.00 44.52
N VAL A 417 -3.25 26.85 43.77
CA VAL A 417 -3.65 25.58 43.12
C VAL A 417 -2.69 25.22 41.99
N ARG A 418 -2.11 24.02 42.06
CA ARG A 418 -1.31 23.43 40.97
C ARG A 418 -2.18 22.50 40.14
N ARG A 419 -1.91 22.44 38.82
CA ARG A 419 -2.68 21.62 37.88
C ARG A 419 -1.76 20.79 36.98
N THR A 420 -2.25 19.64 36.55
CA THR A 420 -1.68 18.84 35.47
C THR A 420 -2.80 18.15 34.70
N THR A 421 -2.52 17.81 33.44
CA THR A 421 -3.41 17.01 32.61
C THR A 421 -2.72 15.69 32.32
N LEU A 422 -3.39 14.59 32.66
CA LEU A 422 -2.98 13.25 32.26
C LEU A 422 -3.52 12.94 30.87
N SER A 423 -2.64 12.45 29.99
CA SER A 423 -2.98 12.03 28.63
C SER A 423 -2.24 10.75 28.27
N PHE A 424 -2.84 9.93 27.42
CA PHE A 424 -2.24 8.69 26.93
C PHE A 424 -1.92 8.80 25.43
N ALA A 425 -0.84 8.17 25.01
CA ALA A 425 -0.44 8.09 23.61
C ALA A 425 0.04 6.68 23.25
N VAL A 426 -0.16 6.30 21.99
CA VAL A 426 0.41 5.08 21.37
C VAL A 426 1.14 5.54 20.13
N GLY A 427 2.45 5.26 19.98
CA GLY A 427 3.22 5.63 18.79
C GLY A 427 2.99 7.08 18.33
N GLY A 428 3.06 8.04 19.26
CA GLY A 428 2.85 9.47 19.01
C GLY A 428 1.39 9.95 18.93
N ASN A 429 0.41 9.07 18.71
CA ASN A 429 -1.00 9.47 18.59
C ASN A 429 -1.71 9.47 19.94
N LYS A 430 -2.54 10.50 20.19
CA LYS A 430 -3.37 10.60 21.39
C LYS A 430 -4.42 9.49 21.43
N VAL A 431 -4.62 8.92 22.62
CA VAL A 431 -5.70 7.98 22.89
C VAL A 431 -7.03 8.72 23.02
N LEU A 432 -8.08 8.17 22.43
CA LEU A 432 -9.44 8.72 22.41
C LEU A 432 -10.30 8.14 23.53
N ASN A 433 -11.34 8.87 23.93
CA ASN A 433 -12.35 8.38 24.88
C ASN A 433 -13.40 7.51 24.16
N GLY A 434 -13.30 6.19 24.29
CA GLY A 434 -14.08 5.23 23.50
C GLY A 434 -13.76 5.33 21.99
N ALA A 435 -14.58 4.70 21.14
CA ALA A 435 -14.41 4.74 19.68
C ALA A 435 -14.76 6.12 19.04
N HIS A 436 -14.85 7.19 19.83
CA HIS A 436 -15.23 8.54 19.42
C HIS A 436 -14.00 9.42 19.12
N THR A 437 -14.21 10.65 18.63
CA THR A 437 -13.14 11.53 18.11
C THR A 437 -12.40 12.39 19.15
N ASN A 438 -12.79 12.38 20.43
CA ASN A 438 -12.21 13.30 21.43
C ASN A 438 -11.06 12.65 22.22
N PRO A 439 -9.92 13.33 22.44
CA PRO A 439 -8.82 12.80 23.25
C PRO A 439 -9.25 12.52 24.69
N ALA A 440 -8.80 11.39 25.23
CA ALA A 440 -8.91 11.10 26.66
C ALA A 440 -7.94 12.01 27.43
N SER A 441 -8.48 12.90 28.24
CA SER A 441 -7.70 13.86 29.03
C SER A 441 -8.32 14.00 30.42
N ILE A 442 -7.50 13.85 31.45
CA ILE A 442 -7.94 13.84 32.86
C ILE A 442 -7.30 15.03 33.54
N SER A 443 -8.13 15.92 34.12
CA SER A 443 -7.66 17.10 34.84
C SER A 443 -7.36 16.73 36.30
N ILE A 444 -6.17 17.06 36.77
CA ILE A 444 -5.70 16.73 38.12
C ILE A 444 -5.22 18.01 38.80
N ILE A 445 -5.61 18.22 40.05
CA ILE A 445 -5.21 19.37 40.85
C ILE A 445 -4.67 19.01 42.22
N GLN A 446 -3.83 19.89 42.74
CA GLN A 446 -3.46 19.95 44.15
C GLN A 446 -3.79 21.36 44.64
N ARG A 447 -4.65 21.45 45.66
CA ARG A 447 -4.97 22.72 46.33
C ARG A 447 -3.96 23.05 47.42
#